data_AF-A0A1L2GX09-F1
#
_entry.id   AF-A0A1L2GX09-F1
#
_cell.length_a   1.000
_cell.length_b   1.000
_cell.length_c   1.000
_cell.angle_alpha   90.00
_cell.angle_beta   90.00
_cell.angle_gamma   90.00
#
_symmetry.space_group_name_H-M   'P 1'
#
loop_
_entity.id
_entity.type
_entity.pdbx_description
1 polymer ?
#
loop_
_entity_poly.entity_id
_entity_poly.type
_entity_poly.pdbx_seq_one_letter_code
_entity_poly.pdbx_strand_id
1 'polypeptide(L)' 'MTEQEIIEALASVVATKENLVDSAKEVYLLRINKARRMGEAFDTLVKEIQDKINEIVTRDRELAQQFN' A
#
# COMPACT_ATOMS: atom_id res chain seq x y z
N MET A 1 29.33 -32.74 -14.12
CA MET A 1 28.10 -32.12 -13.59
C MET A 1 27.70 -30.99 -14.52
N THR A 2 26.52 -31.08 -15.09
CA THR A 2 25.91 -30.06 -15.95
C THR A 2 25.00 -29.15 -15.14
N GLU A 3 24.67 -27.97 -15.67
CA GLU A 3 23.71 -27.05 -15.05
C GLU A 3 22.34 -27.71 -14.83
N GLN A 4 21.89 -28.53 -15.78
CA GLN A 4 20.65 -29.28 -15.69
C GLN A 4 20.65 -30.26 -14.51
N GLU A 5 21.73 -31.02 -14.33
CA GLU A 5 21.88 -31.96 -13.20
C GLU A 5 21.87 -31.23 -11.84
N ILE A 6 22.41 -30.01 -11.78
CA ILE A 6 22.38 -29.17 -10.58
C ILE A 6 20.94 -28.68 -10.31
N ILE A 7 20.22 -28.21 -11.32
CA ILE A 7 18.84 -27.75 -11.19
C ILE A 7 17.93 -28.90 -10.73
N GLU A 8 18.09 -30.10 -11.30
CA GLU A 8 17.32 -31.29 -10.92
C GLU A 8 17.63 -31.74 -9.48
N ALA A 9 18.90 -31.72 -9.08
CA ALA A 9 19.30 -32.00 -7.70
C ALA A 9 18.71 -30.98 -6.71
N LEU A 10 18.71 -29.69 -7.03
CA LEU A 10 18.08 -28.65 -6.22
C LEU A 10 16.56 -28.80 -6.16
N ALA A 11 15.92 -29.13 -7.29
CA ALA A 11 14.49 -29.39 -7.35
C ALA A 11 14.08 -30.60 -6.50
N SER A 12 14.94 -31.62 -6.40
CA SER A 12 14.69 -32.80 -5.55
C SER A 12 14.56 -32.49 -4.06
N VAL A 13 15.17 -31.37 -3.62
CA VAL A 13 15.06 -30.82 -2.26
C VAL A 13 14.18 -29.56 -2.22
N VAL A 14 13.34 -29.34 -3.23
CA VAL A 14 12.34 -28.25 -3.32
C VAL A 14 12.98 -26.85 -3.44
N ALA A 15 14.29 -26.78 -3.63
CA ALA A 15 15.06 -25.55 -3.83
C ALA A 15 14.95 -25.03 -5.26
N THR A 16 13.73 -24.76 -5.72
CA THR A 16 13.44 -24.19 -7.04
C THR A 16 13.46 -22.67 -7.00
N LYS A 17 13.67 -22.03 -8.16
CA LYS A 17 13.52 -20.57 -8.31
C LYS A 17 12.13 -20.10 -7.84
N GLU A 18 11.10 -20.87 -8.16
CA GLU A 18 9.73 -20.58 -7.75
C GLU A 18 9.64 -20.41 -6.23
N ASN A 19 10.08 -21.41 -5.47
CA ASN A 19 9.95 -21.42 -4.01
C ASN A 19 10.92 -20.46 -3.30
N LEU A 20 12.14 -20.31 -3.82
CA LEU A 20 13.16 -19.48 -3.18
C LEU A 20 13.05 -18.00 -3.53
N VAL A 21 12.52 -17.69 -4.71
CA VAL A 21 12.59 -16.33 -5.27
C VAL A 21 11.20 -15.81 -5.62
N ASP A 22 10.47 -16.51 -6.48
CA ASP A 22 9.26 -15.95 -7.08
C ASP A 22 8.12 -15.86 -6.06
N SER A 23 7.87 -16.91 -5.25
CA SER A 23 6.88 -16.87 -4.17
C SER A 23 7.20 -15.80 -3.12
N ALA A 24 8.48 -15.65 -2.75
CA ALA A 24 8.90 -14.62 -1.80
C ALA A 24 8.63 -13.21 -2.36
N LYS A 25 8.95 -12.97 -3.63
CA LYS A 25 8.66 -11.70 -4.32
C LYS A 25 7.17 -11.39 -4.33
N GLU A 26 6.32 -12.36 -4.63
CA GLU A 26 4.86 -12.18 -4.64
C GLU A 26 4.33 -11.77 -3.26
N VAL A 27 4.79 -12.42 -2.20
CA VAL A 27 4.40 -12.09 -0.82
C VAL A 27 4.80 -10.65 -0.47
N TYR A 28 6.03 -10.24 -0.78
CA TYR A 28 6.46 -8.86 -0.51
C TYR A 28 5.72 -7.85 -1.37
N LEU A 29 5.46 -8.14 -2.64
CA LEU A 29 4.69 -7.27 -3.52
C LEU A 29 3.26 -7.08 -3.00
N LEU A 30 2.63 -8.15 -2.50
CA LEU A 30 1.32 -8.06 -1.86
C LEU A 30 1.34 -7.16 -0.62
N ARG A 31 2.37 -7.29 0.23
CA ARG A 31 2.54 -6.45 1.43
C ARG A 31 2.76 -4.98 1.07
N ILE A 32 3.60 -4.70 0.07
CA ILE A 32 3.85 -3.35 -0.45
C ILE A 32 2.55 -2.74 -0.97
N ASN A 33 1.79 -3.49 -1.79
CA ASN A 33 0.52 -3.02 -2.33
C ASN A 33 -0.54 -2.79 -1.24
N LYS A 34 -0.55 -3.60 -0.18
CA LYS A 34 -1.42 -3.37 0.98
C LYS A 34 -1.04 -2.08 1.70
N ALA A 35 0.24 -1.86 1.97
CA ALA A 35 0.72 -0.65 2.62
C ALA A 35 0.42 0.61 1.79
N ARG A 36 0.63 0.56 0.46
CA ARG A 36 0.30 1.66 -0.45
C ARG A 36 -1.18 2.05 -0.39
N ARG A 37 -2.09 1.07 -0.54
CA ARG A 37 -3.53 1.32 -0.47
C ARG A 37 -3.97 1.90 0.88
N MET A 38 -3.34 1.47 1.96
CA MET A 38 -3.60 2.03 3.28
C MET A 38 -3.13 3.49 3.38
N GLY A 39 -1.96 3.83 2.82
CA GLY A 39 -1.49 5.21 2.71
C GLY A 39 -2.47 6.09 1.91
N GLU A 40 -2.91 5.63 0.75
CA GLU A 40 -3.89 6.34 -0.10
C GLU A 40 -5.22 6.58 0.63
N ALA A 41 -5.67 5.63 1.45
CA ALA A 41 -6.86 5.79 2.28
C ALA A 41 -6.66 6.84 3.39
N PHE A 42 -5.48 6.87 4.02
CA PHE A 42 -5.15 7.91 5.00
C PHE A 42 -5.09 9.30 4.35
N ASP A 43 -4.45 9.43 3.20
CA ASP A 43 -4.37 10.70 2.46
C ASP A 43 -5.76 11.22 2.09
N THR A 44 -6.66 10.32 1.67
CA THR A 44 -8.07 10.64 1.38
C THR A 44 -8.78 11.16 2.64
N LEU A 45 -8.64 10.45 3.77
CA LEU A 45 -9.27 10.83 5.03
C LEU A 45 -8.76 12.20 5.54
N VAL A 46 -7.46 12.46 5.43
CA VAL A 46 -6.86 13.75 5.80
C VAL A 46 -7.48 14.88 4.99
N LYS A 47 -7.65 14.69 3.67
CA LYS A 47 -8.29 15.66 2.80
C LYS A 47 -9.74 15.92 3.21
N GLU A 48 -10.53 14.87 3.45
CA GLU A 48 -11.92 14.99 3.88
C GLU A 48 -12.07 15.74 5.21
N ILE A 49 -11.18 15.49 6.17
CA ILE A 49 -11.15 16.20 7.46
C ILE A 49 -10.86 17.69 7.23
N GLN A 50 -9.84 18.00 6.43
CA GLN A 50 -9.46 19.38 6.14
C GLN A 50 -10.58 20.15 5.42
N ASP A 51 -11.24 19.50 4.45
CA ASP A 51 -12.36 20.08 3.71
C ASP A 51 -13.53 20.40 4.65
N LYS A 52 -13.88 19.48 5.57
CA LYS A 52 -14.92 19.70 6.58
C LYS A 52 -14.57 20.83 7.55
N ILE A 53 -13.31 20.93 7.99
CA ILE A 53 -12.85 22.02 8.85
C ILE A 53 -13.00 23.36 8.11
N ASN A 54 -12.55 23.43 6.86
CA ASN A 54 -12.65 24.63 6.05
C ASN A 54 -14.10 25.07 5.84
N GLU A 55 -15.00 24.11 5.62
CA GLU A 55 -16.44 24.36 5.48
C GLU A 55 -17.04 24.95 6.76
N ILE A 56 -16.69 24.41 7.93
CA ILE A 56 -17.16 24.92 9.23
C ILE A 56 -16.62 26.33 9.47
N VAL A 57 -15.33 26.56 9.25
CA VAL A 57 -14.71 27.89 9.43
C VAL A 57 -15.33 28.92 8.48
N THR A 58 -15.64 28.52 7.25
CA THR A 58 -16.30 29.42 6.28
C THR A 58 -17.70 29.80 6.75
N ARG A 59 -18.51 28.81 7.16
CA ARG A 59 -19.85 29.06 7.71
C ARG A 59 -19.83 29.93 8.96
N ASP A 60 -18.87 29.71 9.86
CA ASP A 60 -18.72 30.52 11.07
C ASP A 60 -18.42 31.99 10.74
N ARG A 61 -17.52 32.24 9.77
CA ARG A 61 -17.24 33.60 9.27
C ARG A 61 -18.45 34.26 8.64
N GLU A 62 -19.19 33.53 7.81
CA GLU A 62 -20.41 34.04 7.16
C GLU A 62 -21.47 34.40 8.20
N LEU A 63 -21.67 33.56 9.22
CA LEU A 63 -22.59 33.85 10.33
C LEU A 63 -22.14 35.09 11.10
N ALA A 64 -20.86 35.20 11.45
CA ALA A 64 -20.34 36.37 12.15
C ALA A 64 -20.52 37.68 11.35
N GLN A 65 -20.47 37.63 10.02
CA GLN A 65 -20.74 38.78 9.16
C GLN A 65 -22.22 39.19 9.14
N GLN A 66 -23.16 38.27 9.41
CA GLN A 66 -24.60 38.60 9.46
C GLN A 66 -24.98 39.36 10.73
N PHE A 67 -24.14 39.32 11.77
CA PHE A 67 -24.37 40.00 13.06
C PHE A 67 -23.50 41.25 13.26
N ASN A 68 -22.71 41.65 12.25
CA ASN A 68 -21.99 42.93 12.19
C ASN A 68 -22.68 43.89 11.22
#